data_AF-A0A7X9HKE0-F1
#
_entry.id   AF-A0A7X9HKE0-F1
#
_cell.length_a   1.000
_cell.length_b   1.000
_cell.length_c   1.000
_cell.angle_alpha   90.00
_cell.angle_beta   90.00
_cell.angle_gamma   90.00
#
_symmetry.space_group_name_H-M   'P 1'
#
loop_
_entity.id
_entity.type
_entity.pdbx_description
1 polymer ?
#
loop_
_entity_poly.entity_id
_entity_poly.type
_entity_poly.pdbx_seq_one_letter_code
_entity_poly.pdbx_strand_id
1 'polypeptide(L)'
;EVELFLNGKSLGTKRKQGDDLHLMWRVAWEPGTVKAIARTGGKEVLTKEIHTAGKPARILLEPDRTRMKADGKDLSFVKVSILDAEGNVVPFADNLVKFQVIGEGKLRATDNGNPISMESFQAAERKAFHGLCLAVVQASSKAGKITLKASSDGLPEASVAIATE
;
A
#
# COMPACT_ATOMS: atom_id res chain seq x y z
N GLU A 1 -26.82 3.40 -7.44
CA GLU A 1 -26.23 3.99 -8.66
C GLU A 1 -24.85 4.55 -8.35
N VAL A 2 -24.03 4.79 -9.35
CA VAL A 2 -22.72 5.42 -9.19
C VAL A 2 -22.57 6.52 -10.23
N GLU A 3 -22.11 7.68 -9.80
CA GLU A 3 -21.73 8.77 -10.68
C GLU A 3 -20.20 8.91 -10.68
N LEU A 4 -19.62 9.00 -11.87
CA LEU A 4 -18.18 9.16 -12.06
C LEU A 4 -17.89 10.62 -12.42
N PHE A 5 -16.82 11.17 -11.86
CA PHE A 5 -16.32 12.50 -12.14
C PHE A 5 -14.85 12.43 -12.52
N LEU A 6 -14.45 13.26 -13.48
CA LEU A 6 -13.05 13.55 -13.80
C LEU A 6 -12.82 15.06 -13.58
N ASN A 7 -11.88 15.40 -12.71
CA ASN A 7 -11.54 16.81 -12.40
C ASN A 7 -12.77 17.65 -12.03
N GLY A 8 -13.68 17.06 -11.26
CA GLY A 8 -14.93 17.68 -10.81
C GLY A 8 -16.07 17.70 -11.85
N LYS A 9 -15.80 17.35 -13.12
CA LYS A 9 -16.81 17.25 -14.17
C LYS A 9 -17.47 15.88 -14.17
N SER A 10 -18.80 15.84 -14.08
CA SER A 10 -19.56 14.59 -14.18
C SER A 10 -19.39 13.94 -15.55
N LEU A 11 -19.16 12.63 -15.53
CA LEU A 11 -19.12 11.73 -16.68
C LEU A 11 -20.42 10.90 -16.78
N GLY A 12 -21.44 11.29 -16.01
CA GLY A 12 -22.75 10.67 -15.97
C GLY A 12 -22.88 9.57 -14.92
N THR A 13 -24.14 9.30 -14.58
CA THR A 13 -24.55 8.28 -13.59
C THR A 13 -24.85 6.96 -14.29
N LYS A 14 -24.41 5.84 -13.71
CA LYS A 14 -24.77 4.49 -14.13
C LYS A 14 -25.34 3.66 -12.98
N ARG A 15 -26.18 2.70 -13.34
CA ARG A 15 -26.80 1.73 -12.43
C ARG A 15 -26.46 0.34 -12.93
N LYS A 16 -26.20 -0.59 -12.01
CA LYS A 16 -26.09 -2.01 -12.37
C LYS A 16 -27.46 -2.49 -12.83
N GLN A 17 -27.50 -3.27 -13.90
CA GLN A 17 -28.72 -3.92 -14.39
C GLN A 17 -28.48 -5.43 -14.49
N GLY A 18 -29.49 -6.24 -14.17
CA GLY A 18 -29.39 -7.71 -14.20
C GLY A 18 -28.13 -8.22 -13.48
N ASP A 19 -27.29 -8.93 -14.24
CA ASP A 19 -26.08 -9.60 -13.73
C ASP A 19 -24.79 -8.74 -13.82
N ASP A 20 -24.91 -7.42 -14.02
CA ASP A 20 -23.76 -6.52 -14.09
C ASP A 20 -22.89 -6.57 -12.81
N LEU A 21 -21.68 -7.10 -12.94
CA LEU A 21 -20.72 -7.19 -11.83
C LEU A 21 -19.94 -5.89 -11.60
N HIS A 22 -19.83 -5.02 -12.61
CA HIS A 22 -19.14 -3.73 -12.53
C HIS A 22 -19.83 -2.65 -13.37
N LEU A 23 -19.45 -1.39 -13.14
CA LEU A 23 -19.85 -0.25 -13.97
C LEU A 23 -18.63 0.28 -14.72
N MET A 24 -18.81 0.67 -15.97
CA MET A 24 -17.71 1.10 -16.85
C MET A 24 -18.05 2.40 -17.57
N TRP A 25 -17.05 3.27 -17.67
CA TRP A 25 -17.06 4.48 -18.49
C TRP A 25 -15.86 4.44 -19.42
N ARG A 26 -16.04 4.93 -20.65
CA ARG A 26 -14.92 5.25 -21.54
C ARG A 26 -14.56 6.70 -21.29
N VAL A 27 -13.35 6.94 -20.81
CA VAL A 27 -12.89 8.27 -20.38
C VAL A 27 -11.62 8.59 -21.15
N ALA A 28 -11.56 9.76 -21.78
CA ALA A 28 -10.32 10.28 -22.33
C ALA A 28 -9.36 10.56 -21.17
N TRP A 29 -8.13 10.09 -21.26
CA TRP A 29 -7.17 10.24 -20.16
C TRP A 29 -6.79 11.72 -19.97
N GLU A 30 -6.83 12.17 -18.73
CA GLU A 30 -6.40 13.49 -18.30
C GLU A 30 -5.79 13.35 -16.89
N PRO A 31 -4.66 14.00 -16.58
CA PRO A 31 -4.13 14.00 -15.22
C PRO A 31 -5.09 14.70 -14.25
N GLY A 32 -5.06 14.27 -13.00
CA GLY A 32 -5.89 14.83 -11.93
C GLY A 32 -6.63 13.74 -11.17
N THR A 33 -7.90 13.97 -10.88
CA THR A 33 -8.69 13.15 -9.94
C THR A 33 -9.87 12.47 -10.64
N VAL A 34 -9.96 11.15 -10.47
CA VAL A 34 -11.16 10.38 -10.78
C VAL A 34 -11.90 10.11 -9.47
N LYS A 35 -13.16 10.53 -9.41
CA LYS A 35 -14.02 10.38 -8.23
C LYS A 35 -15.27 9.60 -8.58
N ALA A 36 -15.57 8.57 -7.79
CA ALA A 36 -16.81 7.81 -7.88
C ALA A 36 -17.67 8.05 -6.64
N ILE A 37 -18.91 8.46 -6.84
CA ILE A 37 -19.91 8.64 -5.77
C ILE A 37 -21.00 7.59 -5.94
N ALA A 38 -21.11 6.69 -4.97
CA ALA A 38 -22.17 5.69 -4.92
C ALA A 38 -23.38 6.21 -4.13
N ARG A 39 -24.58 6.01 -4.68
CA ARG A 39 -25.86 6.39 -4.08
C ARG A 39 -26.84 5.22 -3.98
N THR A 40 -27.55 5.11 -2.86
CA THR A 40 -28.64 4.15 -2.62
C THR A 40 -29.88 4.91 -2.15
N GLY A 41 -31.03 4.71 -2.80
CA GLY A 41 -32.25 5.48 -2.49
C GLY A 41 -32.07 6.99 -2.62
N GLY A 42 -31.23 7.44 -3.56
CA GLY A 42 -30.90 8.85 -3.77
C GLY A 42 -29.90 9.45 -2.77
N LYS A 43 -29.44 8.69 -1.76
CA LYS A 43 -28.49 9.16 -0.74
C LYS A 43 -27.08 8.66 -1.04
N GLU A 44 -26.08 9.51 -0.87
CA GLU A 44 -24.67 9.13 -0.95
C GLU A 44 -24.31 8.15 0.17
N VAL A 45 -23.66 7.06 -0.19
CA VAL A 45 -23.26 5.98 0.74
C VAL A 45 -21.75 5.72 0.73
N LEU A 46 -21.06 6.07 -0.36
CA LEU A 46 -19.61 5.94 -0.46
C LEU A 46 -19.08 6.90 -1.52
N THR A 47 -17.97 7.56 -1.19
CA THR A 47 -17.16 8.32 -2.15
C THR A 47 -15.77 7.70 -2.19
N LYS A 48 -15.25 7.47 -3.38
CA LYS A 48 -13.89 6.99 -3.59
C LYS A 48 -13.19 7.87 -4.62
N GLU A 49 -11.96 8.25 -4.33
CA GLU A 49 -11.13 9.04 -5.23
C GLU A 49 -9.82 8.29 -5.50
N ILE A 50 -9.32 8.49 -6.72
CA ILE A 50 -7.95 8.15 -7.11
C ILE A 50 -7.36 9.37 -7.82
N HIS A 51 -6.08 9.64 -7.56
CA HIS A 51 -5.37 10.78 -8.12
C HIS A 51 -4.22 10.29 -8.99
N THR A 52 -3.91 11.06 -10.01
CA THR A 52 -2.71 10.84 -10.83
C THR A 52 -1.49 11.09 -9.97
N ALA A 53 -0.71 10.04 -9.71
CA ALA A 53 0.47 10.14 -8.86
C ALA A 53 1.59 10.94 -9.54
N GLY A 54 2.31 11.72 -8.74
CA GLY A 54 3.56 12.36 -9.10
C GLY A 54 4.76 11.41 -9.06
N LYS A 55 5.96 11.99 -8.95
CA LYS A 55 7.21 11.23 -8.80
C LYS A 55 7.30 10.62 -7.39
N PRO A 56 7.96 9.45 -7.22
CA PRO A 56 8.28 8.91 -5.90
C PRO A 56 8.96 9.95 -5.01
N ALA A 57 8.48 10.08 -3.77
CA ALA A 57 8.99 11.04 -2.80
C ALA A 57 9.10 10.49 -1.37
N ARG A 58 8.36 9.43 -1.02
CA ARG A 58 8.39 8.86 0.34
C ARG A 58 8.08 7.37 0.36
N ILE A 59 8.60 6.69 1.37
CA ILE A 59 8.23 5.31 1.73
C ILE A 59 7.22 5.39 2.88
N LEU A 60 6.11 4.65 2.78
CA LEU A 60 5.16 4.48 3.87
C LEU A 60 5.20 3.02 4.37
N LEU A 61 5.31 2.85 5.69
CA LEU A 61 5.28 1.55 6.37
C LEU A 61 3.98 1.41 7.17
N GLU A 62 3.15 0.45 6.81
CA GLU A 62 1.86 0.18 7.45
C GLU A 62 1.83 -1.26 7.98
N PRO A 63 2.21 -1.49 9.25
CA PRO A 63 2.05 -2.80 9.88
C PRO A 63 0.56 -3.12 10.03
N ASP A 64 0.17 -4.35 9.71
CA ASP A 64 -1.15 -4.89 10.01
C ASP A 64 -1.45 -4.87 11.52
N ARG A 65 -0.40 -5.06 12.33
CA ARG A 65 -0.44 -5.07 13.79
C ARG A 65 0.79 -4.37 14.36
N THR A 66 0.58 -3.45 15.29
CA THR A 66 1.66 -2.76 16.03
C THR A 66 2.00 -3.41 17.37
N ARG A 67 1.33 -4.53 17.71
CA ARG A 67 1.59 -5.37 18.89
C ARG A 67 1.60 -6.84 18.50
N MET A 68 2.58 -7.57 19.00
CA MET A 68 2.76 -9.01 18.77
C MET A 68 3.09 -9.73 20.08
N LYS A 69 2.86 -11.03 20.12
CA LYS A 69 3.32 -11.88 21.23
C LYS A 69 4.82 -12.13 21.11
N ALA A 70 5.54 -12.05 22.23
CA ALA A 70 6.94 -12.41 22.33
C ALA A 70 7.13 -13.94 22.44
N ASP A 71 6.57 -14.71 21.51
CA ASP A 71 6.58 -16.18 21.51
C ASP A 71 7.58 -16.79 20.50
N GLY A 72 8.36 -15.95 19.81
CA GLY A 72 9.29 -16.36 18.77
C GLY A 72 8.62 -16.80 17.46
N LYS A 73 7.30 -16.65 17.31
CA LYS A 73 6.51 -17.16 16.18
C LYS A 73 5.56 -16.12 15.59
N ASP A 74 5.06 -15.19 16.39
CA ASP A 74 4.13 -14.16 15.94
C ASP A 74 4.77 -13.25 14.87
N LEU A 75 3.94 -12.83 13.91
CA LEU A 75 4.35 -12.12 12.69
C LEU A 75 3.55 -10.84 12.50
N SER A 76 4.19 -9.76 12.09
CA SER A 76 3.51 -8.59 11.55
C SER A 76 3.87 -8.45 10.08
N PHE A 77 2.82 -8.24 9.28
CA PHE A 77 2.90 -8.00 7.86
C PHE A 77 2.89 -6.50 7.63
N VAL A 78 4.05 -5.94 7.27
CA VAL A 78 4.20 -4.51 7.03
C VAL A 78 4.07 -4.25 5.55
N LYS A 79 2.94 -3.67 5.15
CA LYS A 79 2.72 -3.17 3.79
C LYS A 79 3.61 -1.96 3.58
N VAL A 80 4.37 -1.97 2.49
CA VAL A 80 5.32 -0.92 2.12
C VAL A 80 4.82 -0.27 0.85
N SER A 81 4.61 1.04 0.88
CA SER A 81 4.12 1.79 -0.28
C SER A 81 5.11 2.87 -0.69
N ILE A 82 5.37 2.99 -1.99
CA ILE A 82 6.09 4.11 -2.59
C ILE A 82 5.07 5.17 -2.95
N LEU A 83 5.15 6.32 -2.29
CA LEU A 83 4.21 7.41 -2.46
C LEU A 83 4.90 8.63 -3.08
N ASP A 84 4.11 9.45 -3.77
CA ASP A 84 4.51 10.79 -4.17
C ASP A 84 4.47 11.77 -2.99
N ALA A 85 4.75 13.05 -3.26
CA ALA A 85 4.79 14.10 -2.25
C ALA A 85 3.40 14.41 -1.65
N GLU A 86 2.33 14.13 -2.38
CA GLU A 86 0.94 14.36 -1.96
C GLU A 86 0.35 13.12 -1.25
N GLY A 87 1.04 11.99 -1.32
CA GLY A 87 0.69 10.75 -0.65
C GLY A 87 -0.03 9.73 -1.50
N ASN A 88 -0.07 9.91 -2.82
CA ASN A 88 -0.62 8.93 -3.74
C ASN A 88 0.40 7.80 -3.95
N VAL A 89 -0.07 6.55 -3.99
CA VAL A 89 0.76 5.42 -4.40
C VAL A 89 1.18 5.64 -5.85
N VAL A 90 2.48 5.57 -6.13
CA VAL A 90 3.01 5.70 -7.49
C VAL A 90 2.83 4.34 -8.19
N PRO A 91 1.86 4.19 -9.12
CA PRO A 91 1.39 2.88 -9.60
C PRO A 91 2.40 2.14 -10.49
N PHE A 92 3.49 2.81 -10.89
CA PHE A 92 4.57 2.25 -11.71
C PHE A 92 5.92 2.25 -10.98
N ALA A 93 5.96 2.60 -9.69
CA ALA A 93 7.21 2.58 -8.94
C ALA A 93 7.69 1.13 -8.72
N ASP A 94 8.98 0.92 -9.00
CA ASP A 94 9.72 -0.34 -8.85
C ASP A 94 10.97 -0.19 -7.97
N ASN A 95 11.03 0.89 -7.18
CA ASN A 95 12.12 1.23 -6.28
C ASN A 95 12.58 0.02 -5.45
N LEU A 96 13.89 -0.22 -5.39
CA LEU A 96 14.48 -1.21 -4.49
C LEU A 96 14.42 -0.68 -3.06
N VAL A 97 13.67 -1.36 -2.18
CA VAL A 97 13.56 -1.02 -0.77
C VAL A 97 14.44 -1.97 0.04
N LYS A 98 15.33 -1.42 0.85
CA LYS A 98 16.21 -2.14 1.78
C LYS A 98 15.65 -2.05 3.19
N PHE A 99 15.62 -3.17 3.89
CA PHE A 99 15.01 -3.31 5.21
C PHE A 99 16.06 -3.59 6.28
N GLN A 100 15.87 -2.98 7.44
CA GLN A 100 16.65 -3.29 8.64
C GLN A 100 15.70 -3.44 9.83
N VAL A 101 15.84 -4.53 10.59
CA VAL A 101 15.09 -4.76 11.82
C VAL A 101 16.03 -4.61 13.01
N ILE A 102 15.64 -3.77 13.97
CA ILE A 102 16.40 -3.48 15.19
C ILE A 102 15.54 -3.87 16.39
N GLY A 103 16.14 -4.50 17.40
CA GLY A 103 15.49 -4.87 18.66
C GLY A 103 15.00 -6.31 18.68
N GLU A 104 13.89 -6.56 19.36
CA GLU A 104 13.42 -7.91 19.74
C GLU A 104 12.64 -8.62 18.63
N GLY A 105 13.23 -8.69 17.44
CA GLY A 105 12.63 -9.32 16.27
C GLY A 105 13.59 -9.45 15.10
N LYS A 106 13.12 -10.06 14.03
CA LYS A 106 13.90 -10.24 12.79
C LYS A 106 13.02 -10.11 11.57
N LEU A 107 13.64 -9.79 10.44
CA LEU A 107 13.00 -9.88 9.14
C LEU A 107 12.86 -11.37 8.78
N ARG A 108 11.62 -11.84 8.60
CA ARG A 108 11.34 -13.24 8.26
C ARG A 108 11.30 -13.47 6.77
N ALA A 109 10.68 -12.55 6.05
CA ALA A 109 10.55 -12.60 4.60
C ALA A 109 10.23 -11.22 4.01
N THR A 110 10.41 -11.08 2.69
CA THR A 110 9.93 -9.97 1.87
C THR A 110 9.20 -10.50 0.65
N ASP A 111 8.28 -9.73 0.10
CA ASP A 111 7.56 -10.07 -1.15
C ASP A 111 7.06 -8.79 -1.84
N ASN A 112 6.68 -8.85 -3.11
CA ASN A 112 6.00 -7.79 -3.85
C ASN A 112 4.83 -8.30 -4.70
N GLY A 113 4.58 -9.62 -4.73
CA GLY A 113 3.49 -10.22 -5.50
C GLY A 113 3.72 -10.22 -7.02
N ASN A 114 4.91 -9.86 -7.50
CA ASN A 114 5.25 -9.96 -8.91
C ASN A 114 5.41 -11.45 -9.31
N PRO A 115 4.53 -12.01 -10.15
CA PRO A 115 4.52 -13.45 -10.46
C PRO A 115 5.75 -13.92 -11.24
N ILE A 116 6.55 -13.00 -11.78
CA ILE A 116 7.79 -13.31 -12.52
C ILE A 116 9.06 -12.88 -11.78
N SER A 117 8.97 -12.37 -10.54
CA SER A 117 10.16 -12.03 -9.77
C SER A 117 10.86 -13.29 -9.26
N MET A 118 12.18 -13.31 -9.38
CA MET A 118 13.06 -14.36 -8.87
C MET A 118 13.85 -13.90 -7.63
N GLU A 119 13.53 -12.73 -7.08
CA GLU A 119 14.17 -12.18 -5.87
C GLU A 119 13.87 -13.08 -4.65
N SER A 120 14.91 -13.45 -3.89
CA SER A 120 14.78 -14.34 -2.74
C SER A 120 13.83 -13.80 -1.67
N PHE A 121 12.83 -14.58 -1.26
CA PHE A 121 11.91 -14.24 -0.16
C PHE A 121 12.62 -13.91 1.16
N GLN A 122 13.87 -14.33 1.37
CA GLN A 122 14.62 -14.07 2.60
C GLN A 122 15.62 -12.90 2.48
N ALA A 123 15.71 -12.25 1.32
CA ALA A 123 16.56 -11.08 1.15
C ALA A 123 16.05 -9.92 2.00
N ALA A 124 16.98 -9.14 2.55
CA ALA A 124 16.70 -7.91 3.30
C ALA A 124 16.37 -6.73 2.39
N GLU A 125 16.06 -6.97 1.12
CA GLU A 125 15.64 -5.97 0.15
C GLU A 125 14.60 -6.56 -0.80
N ARG A 126 13.78 -5.69 -1.38
CA ARG A 126 12.72 -6.05 -2.31
C ARG A 126 12.37 -4.88 -3.20
N LYS A 127 12.31 -5.08 -4.52
CA LYS A 127 11.73 -4.08 -5.41
C LYS A 127 10.23 -3.92 -5.12
N ALA A 128 9.74 -2.69 -5.14
CA ALA A 128 8.32 -2.46 -5.28
C ALA A 128 7.80 -3.08 -6.59
N PHE A 129 6.55 -3.49 -6.60
CA PHE A 129 5.81 -3.88 -7.80
C PHE A 129 4.50 -3.12 -7.78
N HIS A 130 4.28 -2.30 -8.82
CA HIS A 130 3.18 -1.34 -8.86
C HIS A 130 3.08 -0.44 -7.61
N GLY A 131 4.24 0.02 -7.13
CA GLY A 131 4.36 0.90 -5.97
C GLY A 131 4.26 0.21 -4.61
N LEU A 132 4.16 -1.12 -4.56
CA LEU A 132 3.97 -1.87 -3.32
C LEU A 132 5.01 -2.98 -3.13
N CYS A 133 5.45 -3.18 -1.89
CA CYS A 133 6.07 -4.44 -1.46
C CYS A 133 5.68 -4.73 0.00
N LEU A 134 6.23 -5.80 0.57
CA LEU A 134 5.85 -6.34 1.85
C LEU A 134 7.10 -6.76 2.63
N ALA A 135 7.15 -6.42 3.91
CA ALA A 135 8.13 -6.94 4.85
C ALA A 135 7.39 -7.72 5.96
N VAL A 136 7.80 -8.95 6.19
CA VAL A 136 7.25 -9.80 7.26
C VAL A 136 8.23 -9.79 8.43
N VAL A 137 7.81 -9.22 9.55
CA VAL A 137 8.60 -9.10 10.78
C VAL A 137 8.16 -10.17 11.75
N GLN A 138 9.09 -10.93 12.31
CA GLN A 138 8.84 -11.95 13.31
C GLN A 138 9.32 -11.50 14.68
N ALA A 139 8.49 -11.67 15.71
CA ALA A 139 8.86 -11.44 17.10
C ALA A 139 9.93 -12.43 17.57
N SER A 140 10.81 -11.98 18.48
CA SER A 140 11.64 -12.90 19.27
C SER A 140 10.81 -13.54 20.41
N SER A 141 11.43 -14.39 21.21
CA SER A 141 10.82 -14.94 22.44
C SER A 141 10.96 -14.01 23.65
N LYS A 142 11.33 -12.75 23.44
CA LYS A 142 11.58 -11.76 24.48
C LYS A 142 10.76 -10.51 24.19
N ALA A 143 10.03 -10.03 25.19
CA ALA A 143 9.25 -8.81 25.10
C ALA A 143 10.16 -7.59 24.93
N GLY A 144 9.67 -6.58 24.21
CA GLY A 144 10.43 -5.39 23.90
C GLY A 144 9.87 -4.61 22.72
N LYS A 145 10.76 -3.89 22.04
CA LYS A 145 10.43 -3.05 20.89
C LYS A 145 11.17 -3.58 19.67
N ILE A 146 10.46 -3.66 18.56
CA ILE A 146 11.01 -3.85 17.23
C ILE A 146 10.89 -2.53 16.48
N THR A 147 11.97 -2.10 15.82
CA THR A 147 11.95 -0.99 14.88
C THR A 147 12.31 -1.52 13.50
N LEU A 148 11.36 -1.48 12.57
CA LEU A 148 11.61 -1.74 11.16
C LEU A 148 11.97 -0.42 10.49
N LYS A 149 13.12 -0.37 9.82
CA LYS A 149 13.55 0.71 8.95
C LYS A 149 13.49 0.26 7.49
N ALA A 150 13.17 1.20 6.61
CA ALA A 150 13.16 1.01 5.17
C ALA A 150 13.83 2.19 4.47
N SER A 151 14.75 1.91 3.56
CA SER A 151 15.45 2.91 2.75
C SER A 151 15.42 2.55 1.27
N SER A 152 15.50 3.56 0.41
CA SER A 152 15.58 3.39 -1.04
C SER A 152 16.33 4.58 -1.63
N ASP A 153 17.09 4.35 -2.70
CA ASP A 153 17.92 5.39 -3.30
C ASP A 153 17.04 6.59 -3.75
N GLY A 154 17.41 7.78 -3.30
CA GLY A 154 16.69 9.03 -3.61
C GLY A 154 15.41 9.28 -2.80
N LEU A 155 15.03 8.40 -1.86
CA LEU A 155 13.88 8.59 -0.98
C LEU A 155 14.34 8.74 0.49
N PRO A 156 13.65 9.57 1.29
CA PRO A 156 13.88 9.61 2.74
C PRO A 156 13.65 8.25 3.40
N GLU A 157 14.49 7.91 4.39
CA GLU A 157 14.30 6.70 5.21
C GLU A 157 12.96 6.78 5.96
N ALA A 158 12.25 5.65 6.02
CA ALA A 158 11.06 5.47 6.83
C ALA A 158 11.33 4.47 7.97
N SER A 159 10.63 4.63 9.09
CA SER A 159 10.67 3.64 10.16
C SER A 159 9.32 3.50 10.86
N VAL A 160 9.07 2.31 11.40
CA VAL A 160 7.88 2.01 12.21
C VAL A 160 8.24 1.14 13.40
N ALA A 161 7.58 1.38 14.53
CA ALA A 161 7.75 0.62 15.76
C ALA A 161 6.63 -0.42 15.93
N ILE A 162 7.00 -1.61 16.36
CA ILE A 162 6.09 -2.71 16.72
C ILE A 162 6.49 -3.17 18.12
N ALA A 163 5.55 -3.22 19.05
CA ALA A 163 5.78 -3.69 20.41
C ALA A 163 5.60 -5.21 20.49
N THR A 164 6.40 -5.86 21.34
CA THR A 164 6.24 -7.27 21.70
C THR A 164 6.00 -7.41 23.19
N GLU A 165 5.04 -8.25 23.56
CA GLU A 165 4.62 -8.52 24.95
C GLU A 165 4.52 -10.01 25.26
#